data_AF-A0AAN6M735-F1
#
_entry.id   AF-A0AAN6M735-F1
#
_cell.length_a   1.000
_cell.length_b   1.000
_cell.length_c   1.000
_cell.angle_alpha   90.00
_cell.angle_beta   90.00
_cell.angle_gamma   90.00
#
_symmetry.space_group_name_H-M   'P 1'
#
loop_
_entity.id
_entity.type
_entity.pdbx_description
1 polymer ?
#
loop_
_entity_poly.entity_id
_entity_poly.type
_entity_poly.pdbx_seq_one_letter_code
_entity_poly.pdbx_strand_id
1 'polypeptide(L)'
;MILPSAPVHFKQDVQIVHADSVGRLRGLGLRGTGEENSAPVANAAGVTIEEGPPAPAEATSMVASGAEALETEPSDREEELLELSSHPARPTGLVDTVLLAESMERIPEEGFLPLTGTLQDMEKRSGYLHGEDLAAYPLLFKVVGLEILCSIYEDIIPLTISGSFHTAYMRSAVSDGELAQKLELNARHAEGHPAMYVHACISQNGESIRGKDARRIARFLQQYVSTDPKTVEDDVKHFSYVDGCFDNSWTQAQSDAVVKEFVQALVERLDECGDESQPLEPPLWYCAYSSEFDERDSQQFLYGSAGSWLTGLFMSVSEALCGSRYSMKPLCVCILADEPHRTISELMITRLASAYYHTGCGFTVDVAGSSTTSLLTTKLSHDGQQKAGEDHSRHFLKVTEFEPNMAKEQLRMGTYWRKQRSLRRERIEMDDAVSGARKDLQKYEDTKSHPTWKDHSSTVQGIISHAQLADETDEEYSRFVVTSKSRRPLDKEDMPK
;
A
#
# COMPACT_ATOMS: atom_id res chain seq x y z
N MET A 1 -29.72 57.96 27.82
CA MET A 1 -30.36 56.64 27.79
C MET A 1 -29.25 55.60 27.70
N ILE A 2 -28.93 55.03 28.85
CA ILE A 2 -28.03 53.89 29.07
C ILE A 2 -28.93 52.85 29.75
N LEU A 3 -28.85 51.59 29.33
CA LEU A 3 -28.90 50.35 30.14
C LEU A 3 -28.96 49.11 29.20
N PRO A 4 -28.54 47.92 29.67
CA PRO A 4 -27.46 47.17 29.03
C PRO A 4 -27.67 45.63 28.92
N SER A 5 -26.66 44.96 28.36
CA SER A 5 -26.09 43.64 28.70
C SER A 5 -26.98 42.43 29.06
N ALA A 6 -26.76 41.31 28.35
CA ALA A 6 -26.46 40.01 28.95
C ALA A 6 -25.77 39.06 27.93
N PRO A 7 -24.58 38.49 28.24
CA PRO A 7 -24.06 37.31 27.55
C PRO A 7 -24.50 36.03 28.28
N VAL A 8 -24.94 35.04 27.51
CA VAL A 8 -25.26 33.70 28.02
C VAL A 8 -23.95 32.92 28.17
N HIS A 9 -23.56 32.66 29.41
CA HIS A 9 -22.51 31.71 29.75
C HIS A 9 -23.05 30.28 29.61
N PHE A 10 -22.52 29.50 28.68
CA PHE A 10 -22.55 28.05 28.78
C PHE A 10 -21.37 27.59 29.65
N LYS A 11 -21.66 27.16 30.87
CA LYS A 11 -20.73 26.34 31.66
C LYS A 11 -20.78 24.91 31.13
N GLN A 12 -19.72 24.47 30.47
CA GLN A 12 -19.39 23.05 30.36
C GLN A 12 -18.53 22.68 31.56
N ASP A 13 -19.13 22.04 32.57
CA ASP A 13 -18.38 21.30 33.57
C ASP A 13 -17.98 19.95 32.93
N VAL A 14 -16.86 19.95 32.21
CA VAL A 14 -16.12 18.71 31.93
C VAL A 14 -15.09 18.58 33.04
N GLN A 15 -15.38 17.72 34.01
CA GLN A 15 -14.38 17.27 34.97
C GLN A 15 -13.33 16.43 34.21
N ILE A 16 -12.20 17.06 33.89
CA ILE A 16 -10.97 16.33 33.58
C ILE A 16 -10.46 15.77 34.89
N VAL A 17 -10.63 14.46 35.09
CA VAL A 17 -9.97 13.74 36.18
C VAL A 17 -8.50 13.61 35.81
N HIS A 18 -7.68 14.52 36.34
CA HIS A 18 -6.24 14.31 36.47
C HIS A 18 -6.00 13.15 37.44
N ALA A 19 -5.45 12.05 36.95
CA ALA A 19 -4.88 11.00 37.78
C ALA A 19 -3.42 11.35 38.10
N ASP A 20 -3.22 12.23 39.08
CA ASP A 20 -2.01 12.29 39.88
C ASP A 20 -2.19 11.36 41.09
N SER A 21 -1.43 10.27 41.15
CA SER A 21 -1.16 9.58 42.41
C SER A 21 0.24 8.94 42.40
N VAL A 22 1.21 9.79 42.73
CA VAL A 22 2.23 9.58 43.78
C VAL A 22 2.23 8.18 44.42
N GLY A 23 3.20 7.36 44.03
CA GLY A 23 3.70 6.19 44.78
C GLY A 23 5.17 6.38 45.12
N ARG A 24 5.44 6.93 46.31
CA ARG A 24 6.78 7.09 46.90
C ARG A 24 7.44 5.72 47.14
N LEU A 25 8.67 5.54 46.68
CA LEU A 25 9.72 4.81 47.40
C LEU A 25 11.08 5.43 47.05
N ARG A 26 11.60 6.24 47.98
CA ARG A 26 12.99 6.73 48.01
C ARG A 26 13.67 6.17 49.25
N GLY A 27 14.82 5.55 49.01
CA GLY A 27 15.88 5.17 49.95
C GLY A 27 16.83 4.30 49.13
N LEU A 28 18.12 4.52 49.00
CA LEU A 28 19.13 5.33 49.67
C LEU A 28 20.06 5.84 48.53
N GLY A 29 20.51 7.09 48.50
CA GLY A 29 21.70 7.49 49.22
C GLY A 29 22.96 6.98 48.51
N LEU A 30 23.62 7.85 47.72
CA LEU A 30 25.06 8.11 47.79
C LEU A 30 25.45 9.29 46.88
N ARG A 31 26.06 10.29 47.52
CA ARG A 31 26.80 11.42 46.96
C ARG A 31 28.24 10.96 46.68
N GLY A 32 28.82 11.51 45.62
CA GLY A 32 30.27 11.68 45.41
C GLY A 32 30.48 12.32 44.02
N THR A 33 30.67 13.64 43.89
CA THR A 33 31.91 14.44 43.99
C THR A 33 32.98 14.12 42.93
N GLY A 34 33.46 15.18 42.25
CA GLY A 34 34.69 15.20 41.42
C GLY A 34 34.35 15.32 39.93
N GLU A 35 34.27 16.49 39.31
CA GLU A 35 35.36 17.45 38.98
C GLU A 35 36.54 16.87 38.18
N GLU A 36 36.68 17.45 36.98
CA GLU A 36 37.92 17.82 36.28
C GLU A 36 38.71 16.84 35.38
N ASN A 37 38.85 17.32 34.14
CA ASN A 37 40.07 17.47 33.33
C ASN A 37 40.46 16.47 32.21
N SER A 38 40.88 17.14 31.13
CA SER A 38 41.95 16.82 30.15
C SER A 38 41.71 15.82 29.02
N ALA A 39 41.44 16.40 27.83
CA ALA A 39 42.22 16.34 26.57
C ALA A 39 42.65 14.99 25.92
N PRO A 40 42.89 15.00 24.58
CA PRO A 40 42.77 13.83 23.72
C PRO A 40 44.10 13.09 23.50
N VAL A 41 44.02 11.79 23.24
CA VAL A 41 45.14 10.99 22.75
C VAL A 41 44.76 10.37 21.40
N ALA A 42 45.44 10.81 20.36
CA ALA A 42 45.54 10.14 19.09
C ALA A 42 46.33 8.83 19.25
N ASN A 43 45.94 7.76 18.57
CA ASN A 43 46.86 6.70 18.20
C ASN A 43 46.48 6.11 16.85
N ALA A 44 47.44 6.23 15.93
CA ALA A 44 47.50 5.54 14.66
C ALA A 44 48.19 4.18 14.87
N ALA A 45 47.61 3.13 14.28
CA ALA A 45 48.26 1.88 13.88
C ALA A 45 47.30 1.26 12.83
N GLY A 46 47.66 1.02 11.58
CA GLY A 46 48.90 0.41 11.12
C GLY A 46 48.67 -1.10 11.03
N VAL A 47 47.87 -1.55 10.06
CA VAL A 47 47.64 -2.97 9.78
C VAL A 47 48.15 -3.29 8.38
N THR A 48 49.27 -4.03 8.35
CA THR A 48 49.82 -4.76 7.21
C THR A 48 49.02 -6.05 7.01
N ILE A 49 48.63 -6.34 5.77
CA ILE A 49 48.04 -7.63 5.37
C ILE A 49 49.12 -8.38 4.58
N GLU A 50 49.51 -9.55 5.08
CA GLU A 50 50.39 -10.51 4.41
C GLU A 50 49.64 -11.33 3.35
N GLU A 51 50.33 -11.61 2.25
CA GLU A 51 49.88 -12.38 1.09
C GLU A 51 49.75 -13.89 1.41
N GLY A 52 48.64 -14.49 0.98
CA GLY A 52 48.41 -15.93 1.03
C GLY A 52 48.91 -16.66 -0.24
N PRO A 53 49.41 -17.91 -0.13
CA PRO A 53 50.00 -18.68 -1.24
C PRO A 53 48.95 -19.43 -2.10
N PRO A 54 49.36 -20.01 -3.27
CA PRO A 54 48.50 -20.16 -4.45
C PRO A 54 47.73 -21.49 -4.56
N ALA A 55 46.77 -21.47 -5.50
CA ALA A 55 45.84 -22.53 -5.89
C ALA A 55 46.49 -23.85 -6.35
N PRO A 56 45.77 -25.00 -6.25
CA PRO A 56 46.17 -26.21 -6.93
C PRO A 56 45.42 -26.44 -8.26
N ALA A 57 46.27 -26.74 -9.24
CA ALA A 57 46.15 -27.53 -10.47
C ALA A 57 44.84 -28.23 -10.87
N GLU A 58 44.62 -28.09 -12.18
CA GLU A 58 43.90 -28.89 -13.17
C GLU A 58 43.79 -30.40 -12.89
N ALA A 59 42.61 -30.96 -13.23
CA ALA A 59 42.46 -32.36 -13.57
C ALA A 59 41.61 -32.49 -14.85
N THR A 60 42.26 -32.92 -15.92
CA THR A 60 41.70 -33.41 -17.18
C THR A 60 41.09 -34.81 -16.97
N SER A 61 39.91 -35.12 -17.51
CA SER A 61 39.56 -36.50 -17.92
C SER A 61 38.27 -36.62 -18.75
N MET A 62 38.50 -37.00 -20.01
CA MET A 62 37.78 -37.99 -20.83
C MET A 62 36.28 -37.87 -21.15
N VAL A 63 36.07 -37.64 -22.44
CA VAL A 63 34.94 -38.00 -23.30
C VAL A 63 34.56 -39.48 -23.19
N ALA A 64 33.26 -39.78 -23.12
CA ALA A 64 32.69 -41.00 -23.68
C ALA A 64 31.24 -40.74 -24.15
N SER A 65 31.03 -41.03 -25.43
CA SER A 65 29.78 -40.99 -26.19
C SER A 65 28.81 -42.10 -25.80
N GLY A 66 27.51 -41.80 -25.81
CA GLY A 66 26.45 -42.80 -25.76
C GLY A 66 25.09 -42.16 -26.01
N ALA A 67 24.75 -41.95 -27.28
CA ALA A 67 23.43 -41.50 -27.69
C ALA A 67 22.49 -42.72 -27.77
N GLU A 68 21.51 -42.77 -26.87
CA GLU A 68 20.27 -43.52 -27.07
C GLU A 68 19.11 -42.53 -27.01
N ALA A 69 18.44 -42.37 -28.15
CA ALA A 69 17.23 -41.57 -28.26
C ALA A 69 16.09 -42.35 -27.58
N LEU A 70 15.79 -41.98 -26.33
CA LEU A 70 14.55 -42.36 -25.68
C LEU A 70 13.45 -41.45 -26.22
N GLU A 71 12.48 -42.01 -26.92
CA GLU A 71 11.18 -41.36 -27.16
C GLU A 71 10.50 -41.24 -25.79
N THR A 72 10.70 -40.11 -25.11
CA THR A 72 9.93 -39.74 -23.93
C THR A 72 8.57 -39.26 -24.40
N GLU A 73 7.53 -40.01 -24.04
CA GLU A 73 6.14 -39.53 -24.07
C GLU A 73 6.05 -38.16 -23.38
N PRO A 74 5.15 -37.26 -23.82
CA PRO A 74 5.00 -35.94 -23.23
C PRO A 74 4.80 -36.10 -21.73
N SER A 75 5.86 -35.78 -20.98
CA SER A 75 5.93 -36.02 -19.55
C SER A 75 4.89 -35.18 -18.84
N ASP A 76 4.41 -35.69 -17.71
CA ASP A 76 3.58 -35.07 -16.67
C ASP A 76 3.80 -33.55 -16.42
N ARG A 77 4.93 -32.98 -16.87
CA ARG A 77 5.19 -31.53 -16.98
C ARG A 77 4.19 -30.72 -17.80
N GLU A 78 3.60 -31.25 -18.88
CA GLU A 78 2.60 -30.48 -19.65
C GLU A 78 1.27 -30.37 -18.89
N GLU A 79 0.89 -31.41 -18.13
CA GLU A 79 -0.27 -31.39 -17.23
C GLU A 79 0.00 -30.49 -16.00
N GLU A 80 1.21 -30.52 -15.44
CA GLU A 80 1.64 -29.64 -14.34
C GLU A 80 1.72 -28.15 -14.77
N LEU A 81 2.13 -27.88 -16.02
CA LEU A 81 2.09 -26.53 -16.61
C LEU A 81 0.66 -26.05 -16.89
N LEU A 82 -0.26 -26.95 -17.23
CA LEU A 82 -1.68 -26.64 -17.39
C LEU A 82 -2.37 -26.39 -16.04
N GLU A 83 -2.01 -27.11 -14.99
CA GLU A 83 -2.49 -26.82 -13.62
C GLU A 83 -1.88 -25.54 -13.03
N LEU A 84 -0.64 -25.18 -13.36
CA LEU A 84 -0.04 -23.88 -12.97
C LEU A 84 -0.64 -22.69 -13.75
N SER A 85 -1.19 -22.92 -14.95
CA SER A 85 -1.99 -21.93 -15.68
C SER A 85 -3.38 -21.69 -15.07
N SER A 86 -3.77 -22.50 -14.08
CA SER A 86 -5.04 -22.37 -13.36
C SER A 86 -5.01 -21.32 -12.25
N HIS A 87 -3.94 -20.53 -12.13
CA HIS A 87 -4.05 -19.26 -11.40
C HIS A 87 -5.21 -18.48 -12.02
N PRO A 88 -6.34 -18.33 -11.31
CA PRO A 88 -7.55 -17.75 -11.89
C PRO A 88 -7.14 -16.41 -12.46
N ALA A 89 -7.45 -16.17 -13.74
CA ALA A 89 -7.14 -14.95 -14.46
C ALA A 89 -7.30 -13.77 -13.49
N ARG A 90 -6.17 -13.24 -13.00
CA ARG A 90 -6.18 -12.30 -11.89
C ARG A 90 -6.92 -11.08 -12.41
N PRO A 91 -8.00 -10.64 -11.75
CA PRO A 91 -8.89 -9.63 -12.32
C PRO A 91 -8.07 -8.37 -12.63
N THR A 92 -7.95 -8.02 -13.91
CA THR A 92 -7.16 -6.89 -14.40
C THR A 92 -7.74 -5.52 -14.01
N GLY A 93 -8.85 -5.49 -13.25
CA GLY A 93 -9.54 -4.29 -12.74
C GLY A 93 -9.19 -3.91 -11.30
N LEU A 94 -7.94 -4.15 -10.89
CA LEU A 94 -7.51 -4.08 -9.49
C LEU A 94 -7.36 -2.63 -8.96
N VAL A 95 -7.05 -1.66 -9.81
CA VAL A 95 -6.95 -0.25 -9.41
C VAL A 95 -7.79 0.62 -10.33
N ASP A 96 -8.77 1.30 -9.75
CA ASP A 96 -9.66 2.22 -10.45
C ASP A 96 -9.26 3.67 -10.11
N THR A 97 -8.38 4.24 -10.95
CA THR A 97 -7.82 5.58 -10.73
C THR A 97 -8.87 6.68 -10.79
N VAL A 98 -9.98 6.47 -11.51
CA VAL A 98 -11.11 7.40 -11.57
C VAL A 98 -11.82 7.42 -10.22
N LEU A 99 -12.17 6.26 -9.67
CA LEU A 99 -12.79 6.19 -8.33
C LEU A 99 -11.86 6.73 -7.23
N LEU A 100 -10.54 6.52 -7.34
CA LEU A 100 -9.58 7.14 -6.42
C LEU A 100 -9.60 8.66 -6.53
N ALA A 101 -9.57 9.22 -7.74
CA ALA A 101 -9.64 10.66 -7.96
C ALA A 101 -10.95 11.27 -7.42
N GLU A 102 -12.09 10.65 -7.68
CA GLU A 102 -13.39 11.09 -7.13
C GLU A 102 -13.41 11.05 -5.60
N SER A 103 -12.79 10.04 -5.00
CA SER A 103 -12.66 9.93 -3.54
C SER A 103 -11.77 11.03 -2.98
N MET A 104 -10.71 11.42 -3.69
CA MET A 104 -9.81 12.51 -3.31
C MET A 104 -10.49 13.87 -3.29
N GLU A 105 -11.33 14.15 -4.28
CA GLU A 105 -12.08 15.43 -4.35
C GLU A 105 -13.00 15.62 -3.13
N ARG A 106 -13.40 14.52 -2.48
CA ARG A 106 -14.27 14.55 -1.30
C ARG A 106 -13.53 14.75 0.01
N ILE A 107 -12.21 14.55 0.08
CA ILE A 107 -11.43 14.61 1.34
C ILE A 107 -11.56 15.95 2.08
N PRO A 108 -11.51 17.13 1.41
CA PRO A 108 -11.62 18.40 2.12
C PRO A 108 -12.90 18.51 2.97
N GLU A 109 -14.01 17.97 2.48
CA GLU A 109 -15.34 18.05 3.09
C GLU A 109 -15.71 16.85 3.95
N GLU A 110 -15.40 15.64 3.46
CA GLU A 110 -15.88 14.36 4.00
C GLU A 110 -14.81 13.55 4.71
N GLY A 111 -13.54 13.97 4.62
CA GLY A 111 -12.42 13.26 5.23
C GLY A 111 -11.94 12.07 4.43
N PHE A 112 -11.17 11.21 5.08
CA PHE A 112 -10.56 10.03 4.48
C PHE A 112 -11.51 8.84 4.39
N LEU A 113 -12.66 8.87 5.09
CA LEU A 113 -13.57 7.74 5.11
C LEU A 113 -14.06 7.29 3.71
N PRO A 114 -14.43 8.19 2.76
CA PRO A 114 -14.71 7.80 1.38
C PRO A 114 -13.55 7.05 0.71
N LEU A 115 -12.32 7.56 0.84
CA LEU A 115 -11.12 6.94 0.26
C LEU A 115 -10.86 5.54 0.85
N THR A 116 -10.96 5.38 2.18
CA THR A 116 -10.80 4.06 2.82
C THR A 116 -11.85 3.05 2.36
N GLY A 117 -13.10 3.50 2.14
CA GLY A 117 -14.17 2.67 1.58
C GLY A 117 -13.83 2.20 0.16
N THR A 118 -13.44 3.13 -0.71
CA THR A 118 -13.02 2.83 -2.08
C THR A 118 -11.87 1.83 -2.12
N LEU A 119 -10.84 2.01 -1.30
CA LEU A 119 -9.70 1.08 -1.21
C LEU A 119 -10.11 -0.30 -0.70
N GLN A 120 -11.01 -0.35 0.29
CA GLN A 120 -11.55 -1.62 0.79
C GLN A 120 -12.35 -2.36 -0.30
N ASP A 121 -13.16 -1.65 -1.06
CA ASP A 121 -13.99 -2.26 -2.11
C ASP A 121 -13.13 -2.73 -3.30
N MET A 122 -12.05 -2.01 -3.62
CA MET A 122 -11.02 -2.51 -4.55
C MET A 122 -10.40 -3.81 -4.05
N GLU A 123 -10.08 -3.89 -2.75
CA GLU A 123 -9.50 -5.10 -2.17
C GLU A 123 -10.50 -6.27 -2.15
N LYS A 124 -11.77 -6.04 -1.84
CA LYS A 124 -12.81 -7.08 -1.94
C LYS A 124 -12.95 -7.59 -3.39
N ARG A 125 -12.97 -6.68 -4.38
CA ARG A 125 -13.06 -7.04 -5.81
C ARG A 125 -11.85 -7.81 -6.33
N SER A 126 -10.71 -7.70 -5.65
CA SER A 126 -9.49 -8.39 -6.04
C SER A 126 -9.57 -9.91 -5.94
N GLY A 127 -10.41 -10.42 -5.04
CA GLY A 127 -10.53 -11.85 -4.76
C GLY A 127 -9.32 -12.47 -4.05
N TYR A 128 -8.37 -11.68 -3.54
CA TYR A 128 -7.26 -12.22 -2.76
C TYR A 128 -7.70 -12.66 -1.37
N LEU A 129 -7.04 -13.69 -0.80
CA LEU A 129 -7.33 -14.27 0.51
C LEU A 129 -7.33 -13.25 1.66
N HIS A 130 -6.50 -12.20 1.58
CA HIS A 130 -6.59 -11.09 2.53
C HIS A 130 -7.94 -10.37 2.46
N GLY A 131 -8.55 -10.26 1.29
CA GLY A 131 -9.92 -9.80 1.14
C GLY A 131 -10.94 -10.65 1.91
N GLU A 132 -10.72 -11.96 2.05
CA GLU A 132 -11.60 -12.83 2.85
C GLU A 132 -11.44 -12.56 4.36
N ASP A 133 -10.21 -12.41 4.85
CA ASP A 133 -9.94 -12.01 6.23
C ASP A 133 -10.44 -10.59 6.53
N LEU A 134 -10.23 -9.66 5.60
CA LEU A 134 -10.74 -8.29 5.70
C LEU A 134 -12.27 -8.25 5.59
N ALA A 135 -12.90 -9.17 4.87
CA ALA A 135 -14.35 -9.33 4.84
C ALA A 135 -14.89 -9.85 6.18
N ALA A 136 -14.11 -10.63 6.93
CA ALA A 136 -14.43 -10.98 8.30
C ALA A 136 -14.32 -9.78 9.26
N TYR A 137 -13.40 -8.84 8.99
CA TYR A 137 -13.14 -7.67 9.82
C TYR A 137 -13.20 -6.33 9.06
N PRO A 138 -14.33 -5.97 8.43
CA PRO A 138 -14.40 -4.81 7.55
C PRO A 138 -14.17 -3.48 8.30
N LEU A 139 -14.46 -3.47 9.60
CA LEU A 139 -14.21 -2.32 10.47
C LEU A 139 -12.72 -2.13 10.77
N LEU A 140 -11.94 -3.21 10.82
CA LEU A 140 -10.50 -3.13 11.09
C LEU A 140 -9.81 -2.37 9.96
N PHE A 141 -10.11 -2.71 8.70
CA PHE A 141 -9.57 -2.00 7.53
C PHE A 141 -9.88 -0.50 7.58
N LYS A 142 -11.13 -0.13 7.89
CA LYS A 142 -11.51 1.29 7.94
C LYS A 142 -10.85 2.02 9.10
N VAL A 143 -10.81 1.43 10.30
CA VAL A 143 -10.21 2.08 11.47
C VAL A 143 -8.71 2.25 11.28
N VAL A 144 -7.98 1.17 10.99
CA VAL A 144 -6.54 1.22 10.81
C VAL A 144 -6.17 2.01 9.56
N GLY A 145 -6.94 1.90 8.48
CA GLY A 145 -6.74 2.68 7.27
C GLY A 145 -6.90 4.18 7.50
N LEU A 146 -7.88 4.60 8.30
CA LEU A 146 -8.00 6.00 8.74
C LEU A 146 -6.80 6.41 9.58
N GLU A 147 -6.31 5.55 10.48
CA GLU A 147 -5.17 5.86 11.32
C GLU A 147 -3.89 6.07 10.50
N ILE A 148 -3.67 5.20 9.51
CA ILE A 148 -2.57 5.32 8.54
C ILE A 148 -2.70 6.63 7.75
N LEU A 149 -3.87 6.93 7.17
CA LEU A 149 -4.05 8.15 6.39
C LEU A 149 -3.91 9.42 7.23
N CYS A 150 -4.34 9.41 8.51
CA CYS A 150 -4.14 10.53 9.42
C CYS A 150 -2.67 10.71 9.82
N SER A 151 -1.85 9.66 9.72
CA SER A 151 -0.40 9.75 9.99
C SER A 151 0.43 10.24 8.81
N ILE A 152 -0.15 10.21 7.60
CA ILE A 152 0.47 10.70 6.37
C ILE A 152 0.17 12.20 6.23
N TYR A 153 1.14 12.97 5.74
CA TYR A 153 0.88 14.36 5.37
C TYR A 153 -0.13 14.42 4.21
N GLU A 154 -1.22 15.19 4.37
CA GLU A 154 -2.40 15.17 3.47
C GLU A 154 -2.05 15.45 2.00
N ASP A 155 -0.96 16.17 1.72
CA ASP A 155 -0.43 16.47 0.38
C ASP A 155 0.28 15.28 -0.31
N ILE A 156 0.76 14.30 0.44
CA ILE A 156 1.41 13.10 -0.12
C ILE A 156 0.40 12.19 -0.82
N ILE A 157 -0.83 12.09 -0.30
CA ILE A 157 -1.87 11.20 -0.83
C ILE A 157 -2.21 11.53 -2.29
N PRO A 158 -2.60 12.77 -2.67
CA PRO A 158 -2.89 13.11 -4.06
C PRO A 158 -1.66 12.93 -4.96
N LEU A 159 -0.47 13.24 -4.45
CA LEU A 159 0.78 13.07 -5.18
C LEU A 159 1.12 11.60 -5.46
N THR A 160 0.75 10.70 -4.54
CA THR A 160 0.92 9.25 -4.70
C THR A 160 -0.02 8.73 -5.79
N ILE A 161 -1.29 9.14 -5.75
CA ILE A 161 -2.30 8.76 -6.75
C ILE A 161 -1.95 9.30 -8.14
N SER A 162 -1.50 10.56 -8.23
CA SER A 162 -1.14 11.17 -9.51
C SER A 162 0.21 10.68 -10.05
N GLY A 163 0.99 9.95 -9.25
CA GLY A 163 2.38 9.60 -9.56
C GLY A 163 3.37 10.75 -9.49
N SER A 164 2.93 11.96 -9.14
CA SER A 164 3.80 13.14 -9.15
C SER A 164 4.63 13.30 -7.87
N PHE A 165 4.54 12.33 -6.96
CA PHE A 165 5.17 12.38 -5.63
C PHE A 165 6.68 12.62 -5.67
N HIS A 166 7.41 11.88 -6.51
CA HIS A 166 8.86 12.06 -6.58
C HIS A 166 9.26 13.40 -7.19
N THR A 167 8.59 13.81 -8.27
CA THR A 167 8.81 15.12 -8.91
C THR A 167 8.52 16.27 -7.95
N ALA A 168 7.44 16.17 -7.16
CA ALA A 168 7.10 17.15 -6.14
C ALA A 168 8.16 17.21 -5.03
N TYR A 169 8.64 16.07 -4.55
CA TYR A 169 9.74 15.99 -3.60
C TYR A 169 11.00 16.68 -4.12
N MET A 170 11.45 16.36 -5.34
CA MET A 170 12.68 16.93 -5.92
C MET A 170 12.59 18.45 -6.09
N ARG A 171 11.43 18.96 -6.55
CA ARG A 171 11.19 20.42 -6.64
C ARG A 171 11.22 21.07 -5.26
N SER A 172 10.62 20.43 -4.26
CA SER A 172 10.66 20.89 -2.88
C SER A 172 12.09 20.89 -2.34
N ALA A 173 12.87 19.83 -2.57
CA ALA A 173 14.23 19.69 -2.05
C ALA A 173 15.18 20.77 -2.60
N VAL A 174 15.08 21.08 -3.89
CA VAL A 174 15.89 22.15 -4.52
C VAL A 174 15.59 23.54 -3.92
N SER A 175 14.38 23.74 -3.42
CA SER A 175 13.92 25.02 -2.86
C SER A 175 13.86 25.05 -1.34
N ASP A 176 14.34 24.01 -0.65
CA ASP A 176 14.18 23.81 0.80
C ASP A 176 12.70 23.98 1.25
N GLY A 177 11.81 23.43 0.43
CA GLY A 177 10.36 23.49 0.62
C GLY A 177 9.86 22.51 1.67
N GLU A 178 8.65 22.77 2.17
CA GLU A 178 8.01 22.05 3.27
C GLU A 178 7.87 20.53 3.04
N LEU A 179 7.52 20.09 1.83
CA LEU A 179 7.33 18.67 1.53
C LEU A 179 8.63 17.86 1.69
N ALA A 180 9.75 18.40 1.22
CA ALA A 180 11.05 17.75 1.38
C ALA A 180 11.44 17.65 2.85
N GLN A 181 11.30 18.74 3.62
CA GLN A 181 11.58 18.75 5.06
C GLN A 181 10.72 17.72 5.81
N LYS A 182 9.44 17.61 5.47
CA LYS A 182 8.50 16.62 6.02
C LYS A 182 8.92 15.18 5.75
N LEU A 183 9.32 14.87 4.52
CA LEU A 183 9.74 13.51 4.13
C LEU A 183 11.11 13.13 4.71
N GLU A 184 12.05 14.07 4.74
CA GLU A 184 13.35 13.87 5.40
C GLU A 184 13.20 13.71 6.92
N LEU A 185 12.22 14.41 7.52
CA LEU A 185 11.85 14.20 8.91
C LEU A 185 11.23 12.81 9.13
N ASN A 186 10.33 12.36 8.26
CA ASN A 186 9.78 11.01 8.32
C ASN A 186 10.87 9.94 8.17
N ALA A 187 11.79 10.09 7.22
CA ALA A 187 12.90 9.15 7.04
C ALA A 187 13.76 9.05 8.32
N ARG A 188 14.07 10.18 8.97
CA ARG A 188 14.77 10.20 10.26
C ARG A 188 13.95 9.56 11.38
N HIS A 189 12.64 9.79 11.43
CA HIS A 189 11.75 9.15 12.40
C HIS A 189 11.60 7.64 12.16
N ALA A 190 11.85 7.16 10.94
CA ALA A 190 11.82 5.74 10.59
C ALA A 190 13.10 4.99 10.98
N GLU A 191 14.18 5.68 11.38
CA GLU A 191 15.41 5.03 11.84
C GLU A 191 15.11 4.12 13.05
N GLY A 192 15.32 2.81 12.88
CA GLY A 192 15.01 1.80 13.90
C GLY A 192 13.52 1.59 14.18
N HIS A 193 12.63 2.08 13.31
CA HIS A 193 11.19 1.95 13.47
C HIS A 193 10.49 1.46 12.19
N PRO A 194 9.35 0.76 12.34
CA PRO A 194 8.60 0.30 11.18
C PRO A 194 8.06 1.46 10.35
N ALA A 195 8.23 1.38 9.03
CA ALA A 195 7.77 2.42 8.11
C ALA A 195 7.34 1.84 6.77
N MET A 196 6.36 2.51 6.16
CA MET A 196 5.96 2.28 4.77
C MET A 196 6.74 3.23 3.87
N TYR A 197 7.23 2.71 2.76
CA TYR A 197 8.00 3.48 1.79
C TYR A 197 7.61 3.13 0.36
N VAL A 198 7.91 4.06 -0.53
CA VAL A 198 7.73 3.89 -1.97
C VAL A 198 9.05 4.17 -2.68
N HIS A 199 9.33 3.41 -3.73
CA HIS A 199 10.47 3.64 -4.61
C HIS A 199 9.98 4.03 -5.99
N ALA A 200 10.43 5.18 -6.46
CA ALA A 200 10.20 5.62 -7.83
C ALA A 200 11.38 5.24 -8.71
N CYS A 201 11.12 4.65 -9.88
CA CYS A 201 12.12 4.50 -10.94
C CYS A 201 12.31 5.83 -11.68
N ILE A 202 13.39 6.53 -11.35
CA ILE A 202 13.63 7.91 -11.78
C ILE A 202 15.09 8.14 -12.18
N SER A 203 15.29 9.14 -13.02
CA SER A 203 16.61 9.59 -13.45
C SER A 203 17.33 10.38 -12.36
N GLN A 204 18.63 10.65 -12.57
CA GLN A 204 19.42 11.52 -11.69
C GLN A 204 18.82 12.93 -11.50
N ASN A 205 18.02 13.40 -12.46
CA ASN A 205 17.36 14.71 -12.40
C ASN A 205 15.96 14.65 -11.75
N GLY A 206 15.51 13.48 -11.30
CA GLY A 206 14.17 13.29 -10.75
C GLY A 206 13.08 12.98 -11.77
N GLU A 207 13.39 12.97 -13.07
CA GLU A 207 12.40 12.62 -14.11
C GLU A 207 12.13 11.12 -14.14
N SER A 208 10.88 10.72 -14.29
CA SER A 208 10.47 9.34 -14.57
C SER A 208 11.13 8.76 -15.82
N ILE A 209 11.10 7.43 -15.97
CA ILE A 209 11.65 6.77 -17.16
C ILE A 209 11.00 7.29 -18.45
N ARG A 210 11.78 7.58 -19.49
CA ARG A 210 11.22 8.01 -20.77
C ARG A 210 10.55 6.86 -21.50
N GLY A 211 9.44 7.13 -22.19
CA GLY A 211 8.68 6.09 -22.89
C GLY A 211 9.52 5.25 -23.87
N LYS A 212 10.45 5.89 -24.61
CA LYS A 212 11.36 5.20 -25.53
C LYS A 212 12.30 4.20 -24.83
N ASP A 213 12.75 4.55 -23.62
CA ASP A 213 13.69 3.73 -22.85
C ASP A 213 12.90 2.57 -22.21
N ALA A 214 11.73 2.87 -21.63
CA ALA A 214 10.80 1.86 -21.10
C ALA A 214 10.37 0.84 -22.17
N ARG A 215 10.04 1.28 -23.39
CA ARG A 215 9.69 0.38 -24.51
C ARG A 215 10.87 -0.51 -24.91
N ARG A 216 12.08 0.03 -24.93
CA ARG A 216 13.29 -0.73 -25.24
C ARG A 216 13.54 -1.82 -24.20
N ILE A 217 13.37 -1.49 -22.91
CA ILE A 217 13.46 -2.46 -21.80
C ILE A 217 12.36 -3.52 -21.91
N ALA A 218 11.11 -3.11 -22.15
CA ALA A 218 9.98 -4.03 -22.30
C ALA A 218 10.21 -5.06 -23.42
N ARG A 219 10.73 -4.62 -24.58
CA ARG A 219 11.10 -5.52 -25.69
C ARG A 219 12.21 -6.51 -25.30
N PHE A 220 13.20 -6.05 -24.54
CA PHE A 220 14.28 -6.92 -24.08
C PHE A 220 13.77 -7.96 -23.07
N LEU A 221 12.94 -7.55 -22.11
CA LEU A 221 12.27 -8.46 -21.16
C LEU A 221 11.39 -9.48 -21.89
N GLN A 222 10.69 -9.07 -22.95
CA GLN A 222 9.92 -9.97 -23.80
C GLN A 222 10.81 -11.02 -24.50
N GLN A 223 12.00 -10.61 -24.96
CA GLN A 223 12.98 -11.52 -25.56
C GLN A 223 13.56 -12.47 -24.53
N TYR A 224 13.86 -11.99 -23.31
CA TYR A 224 14.35 -12.81 -22.21
C TYR A 224 13.41 -13.99 -21.93
N VAL A 225 12.10 -13.73 -21.77
CA VAL A 225 11.11 -14.80 -21.48
C VAL A 225 10.74 -15.67 -22.69
N SER A 226 11.18 -15.30 -23.89
CA SER A 226 10.91 -16.05 -25.13
C SER A 226 12.09 -16.90 -25.57
N THR A 227 13.28 -16.62 -25.04
CA THR A 227 14.52 -17.30 -25.42
C THR A 227 14.88 -18.29 -24.33
N ASP A 228 15.09 -19.57 -24.67
CA ASP A 228 15.58 -20.55 -23.70
C ASP A 228 16.95 -20.07 -23.19
N PRO A 229 17.12 -19.79 -21.87
CA PRO A 229 18.38 -19.29 -21.30
C PRO A 229 19.58 -20.15 -21.65
N LYS A 230 19.37 -21.43 -22.00
CA LYS A 230 20.41 -22.39 -22.37
C LYS A 230 20.92 -22.27 -23.80
N THR A 231 20.31 -21.43 -24.64
CA THR A 231 20.56 -21.43 -26.10
C THR A 231 21.44 -20.29 -26.61
N VAL A 232 21.77 -19.29 -25.77
CA VAL A 232 22.57 -18.13 -26.19
C VAL A 232 23.77 -17.90 -25.27
N GLU A 233 24.93 -18.46 -25.64
CA GLU A 233 26.19 -18.43 -24.86
C GLU A 233 26.61 -17.03 -24.36
N ASP A 234 26.35 -15.97 -25.13
CA ASP A 234 26.72 -14.59 -24.77
C ASP A 234 25.70 -13.91 -23.84
N ASP A 235 24.44 -14.36 -23.83
CA ASP A 235 23.41 -13.82 -22.92
C ASP A 235 23.38 -14.57 -21.57
N VAL A 236 23.95 -15.78 -21.49
CA VAL A 236 24.07 -16.59 -20.26
C VAL A 236 24.73 -15.82 -19.11
N LYS A 237 25.68 -14.91 -19.37
CA LYS A 237 26.30 -14.10 -18.29
C LYS A 237 25.38 -13.02 -17.73
N HIS A 238 24.52 -12.43 -18.55
CA HIS A 238 23.54 -11.44 -18.09
C HIS A 238 22.34 -12.12 -17.43
N PHE A 239 21.91 -13.28 -17.96
CA PHE A 239 20.81 -14.05 -17.40
C PHE A 239 21.20 -14.83 -16.13
N SER A 240 22.39 -15.42 -16.03
CA SER A 240 22.85 -16.08 -14.79
C SER A 240 22.94 -15.14 -13.58
N TYR A 241 23.14 -13.84 -13.82
CA TYR A 241 23.09 -12.81 -12.78
C TYR A 241 21.66 -12.54 -12.28
N VAL A 242 20.68 -12.57 -13.20
CA VAL A 242 19.26 -12.45 -12.90
C VAL A 242 18.72 -13.72 -12.24
N ASP A 243 19.13 -14.89 -12.73
CA ASP A 243 18.63 -16.17 -12.25
C ASP A 243 19.04 -16.44 -10.80
N GLY A 244 20.17 -15.88 -10.34
CA GLY A 244 20.58 -15.91 -8.94
C GLY A 244 19.71 -15.06 -7.99
N CYS A 245 18.79 -14.24 -8.52
CA CYS A 245 17.88 -13.39 -7.74
C CYS A 245 16.52 -14.07 -7.47
N PHE A 246 16.21 -15.19 -8.11
CA PHE A 246 14.98 -15.93 -7.80
C PHE A 246 15.16 -16.62 -6.45
N ASP A 247 14.29 -16.26 -5.51
CA ASP A 247 14.09 -17.08 -4.33
C ASP A 247 13.56 -18.45 -4.79
N ASN A 248 13.98 -19.53 -4.12
CA ASN A 248 13.61 -20.92 -4.48
C ASN A 248 12.09 -21.19 -4.39
N SER A 249 11.30 -20.18 -4.01
CA SER A 249 9.86 -20.18 -3.93
C SER A 249 9.15 -20.00 -5.28
N TRP A 250 9.83 -19.51 -6.32
CA TRP A 250 9.25 -19.32 -7.66
C TRP A 250 9.87 -20.25 -8.70
N THR A 251 9.01 -20.92 -9.48
CA THR A 251 9.45 -21.64 -10.68
C THR A 251 9.72 -20.65 -11.82
N GLN A 252 10.61 -21.01 -12.75
CA GLN A 252 10.88 -20.20 -13.94
C GLN A 252 9.59 -19.85 -14.70
N ALA A 253 8.67 -20.80 -14.84
CA ALA A 253 7.41 -20.60 -15.54
C ALA A 253 6.53 -19.51 -14.89
N GLN A 254 6.49 -19.45 -13.55
CA GLN A 254 5.76 -18.41 -12.82
C GLN A 254 6.42 -17.04 -13.01
N SER A 255 7.75 -16.98 -12.90
CA SER A 255 8.52 -15.76 -13.16
C SER A 255 8.32 -15.23 -14.58
N ASP A 256 8.36 -16.12 -15.58
CA ASP A 256 8.11 -15.78 -16.98
C ASP A 256 6.69 -15.24 -17.19
N ALA A 257 5.69 -15.83 -16.52
CA ALA A 257 4.31 -15.36 -16.59
C ALA A 257 4.17 -13.93 -16.04
N VAL A 258 4.77 -13.66 -14.87
CA VAL A 258 4.79 -12.31 -14.26
C VAL A 258 5.46 -11.30 -15.17
N VAL A 259 6.61 -11.64 -15.75
CA VAL A 259 7.33 -10.74 -16.67
C VAL A 259 6.51 -10.49 -17.94
N LYS A 260 5.87 -11.52 -18.52
CA LYS A 260 5.00 -11.36 -19.70
C LYS A 260 3.84 -10.41 -19.42
N GLU A 261 3.15 -10.58 -18.31
CA GLU A 261 2.02 -9.73 -17.91
C GLU A 261 2.47 -8.30 -17.58
N PHE A 262 3.59 -8.12 -16.86
CA PHE A 262 4.19 -6.81 -16.63
C PHE A 262 4.53 -6.09 -17.94
N VAL A 263 5.19 -6.78 -18.88
CA VAL A 263 5.58 -6.23 -20.18
C VAL A 263 4.35 -5.84 -20.98
N GLN A 264 3.31 -6.69 -21.00
CA GLN A 264 2.06 -6.40 -21.70
C GLN A 264 1.41 -5.12 -21.16
N ALA A 265 1.21 -5.04 -19.83
CA ALA A 265 0.59 -3.88 -19.20
C ALA A 265 1.43 -2.60 -19.37
N LEU A 266 2.76 -2.70 -19.30
CA LEU A 266 3.65 -1.57 -19.58
C LEU A 266 3.55 -1.09 -21.03
N VAL A 267 3.45 -2.00 -22.00
CA VAL A 267 3.31 -1.65 -23.42
C VAL A 267 1.97 -0.96 -23.69
N GLU A 268 0.87 -1.49 -23.16
CA GLU A 268 -0.46 -0.86 -23.27
C GLU A 268 -0.44 0.58 -22.75
N ARG A 269 0.15 0.77 -21.57
CA ARG A 269 0.34 2.07 -20.96
C ARG A 269 1.21 3.03 -21.80
N LEU A 270 2.27 2.51 -22.42
CA LEU A 270 3.13 3.30 -23.31
C LEU A 270 2.41 3.72 -24.59
N ASP A 271 1.52 2.87 -25.10
CA ASP A 271 0.70 3.16 -26.28
C ASP A 271 -0.32 4.29 -25.98
N GLU A 272 -0.85 4.37 -24.75
CA GLU A 272 -1.72 5.46 -24.30
C GLU A 272 -1.01 6.82 -24.17
N CYS A 273 0.28 6.81 -23.81
CA CYS A 273 1.05 8.04 -23.62
C CYS A 273 1.33 8.81 -24.94
N GLY A 274 1.37 8.11 -26.08
CA GLY A 274 1.52 8.68 -27.43
C GLY A 274 2.89 9.28 -27.79
N ASP A 275 3.56 10.00 -26.87
CA ASP A 275 4.89 10.60 -27.08
C ASP A 275 5.97 9.90 -26.23
N GLU A 276 6.73 9.00 -26.87
CA GLU A 276 7.82 8.26 -26.24
C GLU A 276 9.00 9.13 -25.77
N SER A 277 9.06 10.40 -26.18
CA SER A 277 10.12 11.31 -25.74
C SER A 277 9.89 11.85 -24.32
N GLN A 278 8.64 11.81 -23.85
CA GLN A 278 8.26 12.27 -22.52
C GLN A 278 8.59 11.25 -21.43
N PRO A 279 8.81 11.72 -20.19
CA PRO A 279 8.76 10.87 -19.00
C PRO A 279 7.41 10.17 -18.87
N LEU A 280 7.44 8.90 -18.46
CA LEU A 280 6.28 8.08 -18.19
C LEU A 280 5.68 8.49 -16.84
N GLU A 281 4.44 8.99 -16.83
CA GLU A 281 3.74 9.45 -15.63
C GLU A 281 2.46 8.62 -15.42
N PRO A 282 2.23 8.03 -14.23
CA PRO A 282 3.11 7.93 -13.05
C PRO A 282 4.47 7.20 -13.30
N PRO A 283 5.53 7.41 -12.50
CA PRO A 283 6.73 6.58 -12.62
C PRO A 283 6.41 5.11 -12.29
N LEU A 284 7.36 4.21 -12.57
CA LEU A 284 7.25 2.82 -12.11
C LEU A 284 7.55 2.76 -10.60
N TRP A 285 6.60 2.24 -9.82
CA TRP A 285 6.67 2.20 -8.37
C TRP A 285 6.98 0.82 -7.80
N TYR A 286 7.69 0.78 -6.69
CA TYR A 286 7.67 -0.36 -5.78
C TYR A 286 7.27 0.13 -4.39
N CYS A 287 6.28 -0.51 -3.78
CA CYS A 287 5.80 -0.18 -2.45
C CYS A 287 6.14 -1.34 -1.51
N ALA A 288 6.67 -1.04 -0.33
CA ALA A 288 6.84 -2.03 0.73
C ALA A 288 6.95 -1.35 2.09
N TYR A 289 6.85 -2.16 3.14
CA TYR A 289 7.20 -1.74 4.48
C TYR A 289 8.49 -2.42 4.95
N SER A 290 9.18 -1.79 5.88
CA SER A 290 10.29 -2.41 6.63
C SER A 290 10.06 -2.27 8.12
N SER A 291 10.59 -3.21 8.90
CA SER A 291 10.75 -3.03 10.35
C SER A 291 11.86 -2.03 10.68
N GLU A 292 12.85 -1.91 9.79
CA GLU A 292 14.02 -1.02 9.89
C GLU A 292 14.27 -0.40 8.50
N PHE A 293 13.83 0.84 8.30
CA PHE A 293 13.80 1.48 6.99
C PHE A 293 15.20 1.68 6.38
N ASP A 294 16.17 2.07 7.20
CA ASP A 294 17.56 2.35 6.83
C ASP A 294 18.34 1.09 6.43
N GLU A 295 18.17 -0.01 7.18
CA GLU A 295 18.73 -1.30 6.80
C GLU A 295 18.17 -1.76 5.45
N ARG A 296 16.85 -1.58 5.26
CA ARG A 296 16.18 -2.04 4.05
C ARG A 296 16.55 -1.21 2.83
N ASP A 297 16.69 0.11 2.96
CA ASP A 297 17.21 0.95 1.89
C ASP A 297 18.60 0.48 1.44
N SER A 298 19.48 0.17 2.40
CA SER A 298 20.81 -0.35 2.12
C SER A 298 20.80 -1.74 1.46
N GLN A 299 19.89 -2.63 1.87
CA GLN A 299 19.82 -4.01 1.39
C GLN A 299 19.09 -4.15 0.05
N GLN A 300 18.07 -3.35 -0.21
CA GLN A 300 17.17 -3.52 -1.36
C GLN A 300 17.84 -3.12 -2.69
N PHE A 301 18.94 -2.36 -2.64
CA PHE A 301 19.72 -1.96 -3.83
C PHE A 301 21.07 -2.65 -3.97
N LEU A 302 21.43 -3.53 -3.04
CA LEU A 302 22.44 -4.53 -3.32
C LEU A 302 21.83 -5.52 -4.30
N TYR A 303 22.35 -5.55 -5.53
CA TYR A 303 21.95 -6.50 -6.57
C TYR A 303 21.82 -7.92 -5.99
N GLY A 304 20.67 -8.55 -6.19
CA GLY A 304 20.39 -9.90 -5.65
C GLY A 304 19.55 -9.95 -4.37
N SER A 305 19.05 -8.82 -3.86
CA SER A 305 18.07 -8.85 -2.76
C SER A 305 16.76 -9.50 -3.21
N ALA A 306 16.44 -10.66 -2.64
CA ALA A 306 15.25 -11.47 -2.93
C ALA A 306 13.91 -10.73 -2.73
N GLY A 307 13.91 -9.56 -2.08
CA GLY A 307 12.70 -8.81 -1.74
C GLY A 307 11.95 -8.16 -2.91
N SER A 308 12.57 -8.02 -4.09
CA SER A 308 11.90 -7.51 -5.29
C SER A 308 12.63 -7.92 -6.58
N TRP A 309 12.61 -9.21 -6.89
CA TRP A 309 13.33 -9.78 -8.04
C TRP A 309 12.94 -9.09 -9.36
N LEU A 310 11.67 -8.72 -9.56
CA LEU A 310 11.21 -8.04 -10.77
C LEU A 310 11.82 -6.64 -10.91
N THR A 311 11.91 -5.89 -9.81
CA THR A 311 12.63 -4.60 -9.79
C THR A 311 14.10 -4.81 -10.11
N GLY A 312 14.75 -5.82 -9.52
CA GLY A 312 16.16 -6.15 -9.78
C GLY A 312 16.43 -6.50 -11.25
N LEU A 313 15.57 -7.33 -11.84
CA LEU A 313 15.60 -7.68 -13.27
C LEU A 313 15.43 -6.43 -14.14
N PHE A 314 14.39 -5.63 -13.89
CA PHE A 314 14.13 -4.40 -14.64
C PHE A 314 15.31 -3.43 -14.56
N MET A 315 15.86 -3.20 -13.37
CA MET A 315 16.99 -2.29 -13.17
C MET A 315 18.27 -2.80 -13.82
N SER A 316 18.52 -4.11 -13.82
CA SER A 316 19.68 -4.72 -14.50
C SER A 316 19.59 -4.54 -16.03
N VAL A 317 18.41 -4.77 -16.61
CA VAL A 317 18.17 -4.53 -18.03
C VAL A 317 18.26 -3.04 -18.37
N SER A 318 17.71 -2.18 -17.50
CA SER A 318 17.84 -0.73 -17.62
C SER A 318 19.31 -0.31 -17.64
N GLU A 319 20.14 -0.81 -16.73
CA GLU A 319 21.58 -0.53 -16.68
C GLU A 319 22.27 -0.96 -17.99
N ALA A 320 21.98 -2.18 -18.46
CA ALA A 320 22.59 -2.71 -19.68
C ALA A 320 22.22 -1.89 -20.94
N LEU A 321 20.97 -1.42 -21.04
CA LEU A 321 20.47 -0.74 -22.23
C LEU A 321 20.62 0.79 -22.18
N CYS A 322 20.49 1.38 -20.99
CA CYS A 322 20.41 2.82 -20.76
C CYS A 322 21.55 3.37 -19.88
N GLY A 323 22.43 2.51 -19.35
CA GLY A 323 23.43 2.85 -18.35
C GLY A 323 22.80 3.20 -17.00
N SER A 324 23.59 3.81 -16.10
CA SER A 324 23.16 4.26 -14.77
C SER A 324 22.30 5.53 -14.79
N ARG A 325 21.49 5.69 -15.84
CA ARG A 325 20.57 6.83 -16.02
C ARG A 325 19.44 6.80 -15.00
N TYR A 326 18.93 5.61 -14.71
CA TYR A 326 17.76 5.41 -13.84
C TYR A 326 18.18 4.69 -12.55
N SER A 327 17.51 5.05 -11.46
CA SER A 327 17.70 4.44 -10.15
C SER A 327 16.37 4.38 -9.41
N MET A 328 16.25 3.48 -8.45
CA MET A 328 15.13 3.43 -7.53
C MET A 328 15.47 4.29 -6.32
N LYS A 329 14.65 5.29 -6.00
CA LYS A 329 14.86 6.15 -4.83
C LYS A 329 13.76 5.96 -3.78
N PRO A 330 14.09 5.58 -2.54
CA PRO A 330 13.11 5.45 -1.47
C PRO A 330 12.53 6.81 -1.09
N LEU A 331 11.26 6.83 -0.72
CA LEU A 331 10.61 7.90 0.01
C LEU A 331 9.80 7.28 1.14
N CYS A 332 10.13 7.63 2.39
CA CYS A 332 9.38 7.18 3.56
C CYS A 332 8.03 7.92 3.63
N VAL A 333 6.94 7.18 3.43
CA VAL A 333 5.58 7.75 3.35
C VAL A 333 4.97 7.91 4.74
N CYS A 334 5.05 6.88 5.59
CA CYS A 334 4.56 6.95 6.96
C CYS A 334 5.27 5.98 7.91
N ILE A 335 5.21 6.32 9.19
CA ILE A 335 5.63 5.47 10.31
C ILE A 335 4.48 4.56 10.70
N LEU A 336 4.77 3.31 11.07
CA LEU A 336 3.77 2.29 11.38
C LEU A 336 3.83 1.92 12.86
N ALA A 337 2.67 1.87 13.51
CA ALA A 337 2.57 1.64 14.95
C ALA A 337 2.69 0.16 15.32
N ASP A 338 2.01 -0.72 14.58
CA ASP A 338 1.90 -2.15 14.91
C ASP A 338 1.84 -3.04 13.65
N GLU A 339 1.42 -4.29 13.80
CA GLU A 339 1.34 -5.26 12.70
C GLU A 339 0.13 -5.01 11.77
N PRO A 340 -1.11 -4.81 12.26
CA PRO A 340 -2.22 -4.38 11.41
C PRO A 340 -1.92 -3.15 10.55
N HIS A 341 -1.21 -2.16 11.11
CA HIS A 341 -0.76 -0.99 10.35
C HIS A 341 0.09 -1.39 9.14
N ARG A 342 0.99 -2.37 9.27
CA ARG A 342 1.87 -2.81 8.18
C ARG A 342 1.07 -3.41 7.04
N THR A 343 0.26 -4.43 7.33
CA THR A 343 -0.55 -5.12 6.32
C THR A 343 -1.48 -4.15 5.59
N ILE A 344 -2.21 -3.32 6.35
CA ILE A 344 -3.19 -2.40 5.77
C ILE A 344 -2.50 -1.25 5.03
N SER A 345 -1.37 -0.75 5.52
CA SER A 345 -0.61 0.30 4.81
C SER A 345 -0.04 -0.19 3.49
N GLU A 346 0.53 -1.40 3.45
CA GLU A 346 1.07 -1.97 2.22
C GLU A 346 -0.05 -2.14 1.19
N LEU A 347 -1.20 -2.68 1.60
CA LEU A 347 -2.39 -2.78 0.75
C LEU A 347 -2.82 -1.40 0.21
N MET A 348 -3.04 -0.43 1.09
CA MET A 348 -3.56 0.88 0.72
C MET A 348 -2.58 1.66 -0.17
N ILE A 349 -1.31 1.74 0.22
CA ILE A 349 -0.32 2.55 -0.49
C ILE A 349 0.03 1.92 -1.85
N THR A 350 0.09 0.59 -1.94
CA THR A 350 0.29 -0.11 -3.23
C THR A 350 -0.86 0.18 -4.19
N ARG A 351 -2.10 0.23 -3.71
CA ARG A 351 -3.28 0.60 -4.52
C ARG A 351 -3.26 2.06 -4.93
N LEU A 352 -2.98 2.96 -3.98
CA LEU A 352 -2.90 4.40 -4.24
C LEU A 352 -1.84 4.71 -5.30
N ALA A 353 -0.68 4.05 -5.24
CA ALA A 353 0.41 4.23 -6.20
C ALA A 353 0.23 3.44 -7.51
N SER A 354 -0.81 2.61 -7.62
CA SER A 354 -0.93 1.59 -8.69
C SER A 354 0.33 0.73 -8.84
N ALA A 355 0.99 0.36 -7.74
CA ALA A 355 2.35 -0.20 -7.79
C ALA A 355 2.41 -1.71 -8.14
N TYR A 356 1.32 -2.32 -8.59
CA TYR A 356 1.31 -3.73 -8.98
C TYR A 356 1.83 -3.94 -10.40
N TYR A 357 2.50 -5.08 -10.63
CA TYR A 357 3.11 -5.39 -11.93
C TYR A 357 2.11 -5.43 -13.11
N HIS A 358 0.93 -5.99 -12.89
CA HIS A 358 -0.12 -6.13 -13.90
C HIS A 358 -0.82 -4.81 -14.28
N THR A 359 -0.47 -3.69 -13.62
CA THR A 359 -0.97 -2.35 -13.99
C THR A 359 -0.03 -1.60 -14.94
N GLY A 360 1.18 -2.14 -15.20
CA GLY A 360 2.24 -1.42 -15.92
C GLY A 360 2.78 -0.19 -15.17
N CYS A 361 2.37 0.01 -13.91
CA CYS A 361 2.75 1.16 -13.09
C CYS A 361 3.66 0.78 -11.91
N GLY A 362 3.96 -0.50 -11.68
CA GLY A 362 4.91 -0.87 -10.63
C GLY A 362 5.46 -2.28 -10.68
N PHE A 363 6.11 -2.67 -9.60
CA PHE A 363 6.89 -3.91 -9.48
C PHE A 363 6.42 -4.83 -8.35
N THR A 364 5.30 -4.52 -7.70
CA THR A 364 4.75 -5.35 -6.63
C THR A 364 4.13 -6.60 -7.25
N VAL A 365 4.80 -7.75 -7.09
CA VAL A 365 4.40 -9.05 -7.65
C VAL A 365 3.45 -9.79 -6.72
N ASP A 366 3.82 -9.82 -5.43
CA ASP A 366 3.03 -10.47 -4.39
C ASP A 366 1.79 -9.65 -4.03
N VAL A 367 0.85 -10.32 -3.37
CA VAL A 367 -0.31 -9.65 -2.79
C VAL A 367 0.19 -8.76 -1.66
N ALA A 368 -0.07 -7.45 -1.73
CA ALA A 368 0.31 -6.55 -0.66
C ALA A 368 -0.32 -7.03 0.67
N GLY A 369 0.42 -6.91 1.77
CA GLY A 369 0.00 -7.41 3.08
C GLY A 369 0.28 -8.88 3.34
N SER A 370 0.69 -9.66 2.33
CA SER A 370 1.00 -11.10 2.50
C SER A 370 2.37 -11.39 3.07
N SER A 371 3.29 -10.44 2.98
CA SER A 371 4.64 -10.60 3.51
C SER A 371 4.63 -10.49 5.04
N THR A 372 4.72 -11.62 5.72
CA THR A 372 5.02 -11.71 7.16
C THR A 372 6.51 -11.92 7.42
N THR A 373 7.30 -12.16 6.37
CA THR A 373 8.71 -12.59 6.49
C THR A 373 9.67 -11.46 6.87
N SER A 374 9.27 -10.19 6.66
CA SER A 374 10.02 -8.99 7.09
C SER A 374 9.95 -8.75 8.61
N LEU A 375 9.20 -9.58 9.34
CA LEU A 375 8.96 -9.42 10.76
C LEU A 375 10.13 -9.97 11.58
N LEU A 376 11.14 -9.14 11.83
CA LEU A 376 12.12 -9.38 12.92
C LEU A 376 11.42 -9.68 14.24
N THR A 377 10.20 -9.15 14.43
CA THR A 377 9.34 -9.38 15.60
C THR A 377 8.88 -10.83 15.76
N THR A 378 8.75 -11.63 14.69
CA THR A 378 8.35 -13.05 14.82
C THR A 378 9.41 -13.89 15.54
N LYS A 379 10.67 -13.43 15.58
CA LYS A 379 11.76 -14.06 16.32
C LYS A 379 11.78 -13.67 17.81
N LEU A 380 11.01 -12.66 18.21
CA LEU A 380 10.88 -12.25 19.61
C LEU A 380 9.90 -13.17 20.35
N SER A 381 10.08 -13.29 21.67
CA SER A 381 9.04 -13.84 22.54
C SER A 381 7.75 -13.00 22.47
N HIS A 382 6.61 -13.57 22.86
CA HIS A 382 5.33 -12.85 22.93
C HIS A 382 5.45 -11.53 23.72
N ASP A 383 6.08 -11.55 24.90
CA ASP A 383 6.30 -10.33 25.70
C ASP A 383 7.20 -9.32 24.98
N GLY A 384 8.19 -9.81 24.22
CA GLY A 384 9.05 -8.98 23.39
C GLY A 384 8.29 -8.33 22.23
N GLN A 385 7.38 -9.07 21.59
CA GLN A 385 6.50 -8.55 20.54
C GLN A 385 5.56 -7.47 21.08
N GLN A 386 4.93 -7.73 22.23
CA GLN A 386 4.05 -6.75 22.87
C GLN A 386 4.81 -5.48 23.22
N LYS A 387 5.99 -5.60 23.85
CA LYS A 387 6.82 -4.45 24.21
C LYS A 387 7.26 -3.66 22.98
N ALA A 388 7.69 -4.34 21.92
CA ALA A 388 8.05 -3.68 20.66
C ALA A 388 6.85 -2.93 20.06
N GLY A 389 5.66 -3.53 20.07
CA GLY A 389 4.43 -2.88 19.62
C GLY A 389 4.07 -1.64 20.45
N GLU A 390 4.20 -1.70 21.77
CA GLU A 390 3.99 -0.55 22.67
C GLU A 390 5.03 0.56 22.42
N ASP A 391 6.29 0.20 22.21
CA ASP A 391 7.37 1.14 21.91
C ASP A 391 7.14 1.84 20.57
N HIS A 392 6.78 1.09 19.52
CA HIS A 392 6.44 1.64 18.21
C HIS A 392 5.18 2.52 18.24
N SER A 393 4.13 2.10 18.96
CA SER A 393 2.91 2.90 19.10
C SER A 393 3.17 4.24 19.79
N ARG A 394 3.99 4.25 20.84
CA ARG A 394 4.39 5.50 21.51
C ARG A 394 5.21 6.40 20.61
N HIS A 395 6.11 5.82 19.82
CA HIS A 395 6.91 6.57 18.85
C HIS A 395 6.02 7.19 17.77
N PHE A 396 5.16 6.39 17.16
CA PHE A 396 4.17 6.82 16.16
C PHE A 396 3.36 8.03 16.62
N LEU A 397 2.77 7.98 17.82
CA LEU A 397 1.99 9.09 18.38
C LEU A 397 2.84 10.34 18.65
N LYS A 398 4.11 10.16 19.02
CA LYS A 398 5.02 11.25 19.36
C LYS A 398 5.53 12.01 18.13
N VAL A 399 5.78 11.30 17.03
CA VAL A 399 6.57 11.83 15.91
C VAL A 399 5.76 12.14 14.65
N THR A 400 4.50 11.73 14.60
CA THR A 400 3.60 11.98 13.45
C THR A 400 2.57 13.05 13.78
N GLU A 401 1.94 13.61 12.75
CA GLU A 401 0.80 14.53 12.89
C GLU A 401 -0.54 13.79 13.15
N PHE A 402 -0.47 12.53 13.59
CA PHE A 402 -1.64 11.67 13.76
C PHE A 402 -2.72 12.30 14.65
N GLU A 403 -2.39 12.77 15.85
CA GLU A 403 -3.38 13.32 16.79
C GLU A 403 -4.14 14.56 16.23
N PRO A 404 -3.47 15.61 15.73
CA PRO A 404 -4.18 16.76 15.15
C PRO A 404 -4.98 16.38 13.88
N ASN A 405 -4.45 15.49 13.05
CA ASN A 405 -5.16 15.04 11.84
C ASN A 405 -6.38 14.19 12.17
N MET A 406 -6.29 13.30 13.16
CA MET A 406 -7.41 12.51 13.64
C MET A 406 -8.50 13.39 14.26
N ALA A 407 -8.14 14.44 15.00
CA ALA A 407 -9.13 15.41 15.51
C ALA A 407 -9.87 16.14 14.38
N LYS A 408 -9.15 16.53 13.31
CA LYS A 408 -9.73 17.10 12.10
C LYS A 408 -10.65 16.09 11.39
N GLU A 409 -10.21 14.84 11.28
CA GLU A 409 -10.95 13.76 10.63
C GLU A 409 -12.24 13.43 11.38
N GLN A 410 -12.25 13.38 12.71
CA GLN A 410 -13.46 13.15 13.50
C GLN A 410 -14.56 14.20 13.22
N LEU A 411 -14.18 15.45 12.99
CA LEU A 411 -15.12 16.51 12.59
C LEU A 411 -15.68 16.26 11.18
N ARG A 412 -14.82 15.89 10.23
CA ARG A 412 -15.19 15.56 8.84
C ARG A 412 -16.09 14.33 8.76
N MET A 413 -15.77 13.27 9.51
CA MET A 413 -16.61 12.08 9.67
C MET A 413 -18.02 12.45 10.16
N GLY A 414 -18.14 13.38 11.11
CA GLY A 414 -19.45 13.87 11.57
C GLY A 414 -20.28 14.52 10.46
N THR A 415 -19.63 15.20 9.51
CA THR A 415 -20.27 15.76 8.31
C THR A 415 -20.65 14.66 7.31
N TYR A 416 -19.72 13.76 7.00
CA TYR A 416 -19.96 12.60 6.14
C TYR A 416 -21.18 11.79 6.61
N TRP A 417 -21.23 11.42 7.89
CA TRP A 417 -22.34 10.62 8.42
C TRP A 417 -23.69 11.35 8.40
N ARG A 418 -23.70 12.68 8.57
CA ARG A 418 -24.93 13.47 8.40
C ARG A 418 -25.42 13.44 6.95
N LYS A 419 -24.51 13.59 5.99
CA LYS A 419 -24.81 13.49 4.55
C LYS A 419 -25.34 12.09 4.20
N GLN A 420 -24.67 11.03 4.62
CA GLN A 420 -25.11 9.65 4.39
C GLN A 420 -26.49 9.36 4.99
N ARG A 421 -26.79 9.89 6.20
CA ARG A 421 -28.13 9.78 6.79
C ARG A 421 -29.20 10.59 6.06
N SER A 422 -28.84 11.68 5.37
CA SER A 422 -29.79 12.41 4.50
C SER A 422 -30.09 11.59 3.27
N LEU A 423 -29.04 11.16 2.55
CA LEU A 423 -29.17 10.35 1.34
C LEU A 423 -29.94 9.05 1.60
N ARG A 424 -29.69 8.38 2.73
CA ARG A 424 -30.45 7.18 3.11
C ARG A 424 -31.94 7.47 3.34
N ARG A 425 -32.29 8.60 3.94
CA ARG A 425 -33.70 8.98 4.14
C ARG A 425 -34.38 9.30 2.81
N GLU A 426 -33.72 10.08 1.96
CA GLU A 426 -34.19 10.38 0.59
C GLU A 426 -34.39 9.10 -0.23
N ARG A 427 -33.48 8.12 -0.08
CA ARG A 427 -33.58 6.81 -0.73
C ARG A 427 -34.79 6.01 -0.24
N ILE A 428 -34.99 5.92 1.07
CA ILE A 428 -36.16 5.24 1.65
C ILE A 428 -37.45 5.92 1.19
N GLU A 429 -37.51 7.25 1.18
CA GLU A 429 -38.65 8.01 0.67
C GLU A 429 -38.92 7.74 -0.82
N MET A 430 -37.85 7.62 -1.62
CA MET A 430 -37.95 7.26 -3.04
C MET A 430 -38.45 5.82 -3.24
N ASP A 431 -37.93 4.85 -2.48
CA ASP A 431 -38.33 3.45 -2.56
C ASP A 431 -39.79 3.25 -2.12
N ASP A 432 -40.21 3.96 -1.08
CA ASP A 432 -41.61 4.02 -0.64
C ASP A 432 -42.52 4.62 -1.72
N ALA A 433 -42.08 5.71 -2.38
CA ALA A 433 -42.81 6.32 -3.50
C ALA A 433 -42.94 5.36 -4.70
N VAL A 434 -41.87 4.64 -5.04
CA VAL A 434 -41.85 3.65 -6.12
C VAL A 434 -42.74 2.46 -5.79
N SER A 435 -42.69 1.98 -4.55
CA SER A 435 -43.57 0.92 -4.03
C SER A 435 -45.05 1.34 -4.08
N GLY A 436 -45.36 2.58 -3.70
CA GLY A 436 -46.68 3.19 -3.84
C GLY A 436 -47.15 3.23 -5.29
N ALA A 437 -46.32 3.76 -6.19
CA ALA A 437 -46.62 3.85 -7.61
C ALA A 437 -46.85 2.47 -8.26
N ARG A 438 -46.07 1.44 -7.87
CA ARG A 438 -46.27 0.05 -8.31
C ARG A 438 -47.62 -0.51 -7.85
N LYS A 439 -48.04 -0.24 -6.60
CA LYS A 439 -49.35 -0.65 -6.09
C LYS A 439 -50.49 0.03 -6.83
N ASP A 440 -50.34 1.32 -7.13
CA ASP A 440 -51.34 2.07 -7.91
C ASP A 440 -51.44 1.56 -9.35
N LEU A 441 -50.31 1.21 -9.98
CA LEU A 441 -50.29 0.58 -11.30
C LEU A 441 -50.96 -0.79 -11.28
N GLN A 442 -50.65 -1.63 -10.29
CA GLN A 442 -51.30 -2.95 -10.16
C GLN A 442 -52.81 -2.78 -10.00
N LYS A 443 -53.26 -1.88 -9.13
CA LYS A 443 -54.69 -1.57 -8.96
C LYS A 443 -55.33 -1.05 -10.25
N TYR A 444 -54.60 -0.25 -11.03
CA TYR A 444 -55.02 0.20 -12.35
C TYR A 444 -55.17 -0.96 -13.35
N GLU A 445 -54.22 -1.90 -13.35
CA GLU A 445 -54.29 -3.11 -14.18
C GLU A 445 -55.42 -4.04 -13.75
N ASP A 446 -55.69 -4.13 -12.45
CA ASP A 446 -56.80 -4.93 -11.92
C ASP A 446 -58.18 -4.30 -12.25
N THR A 447 -58.23 -2.98 -12.47
CA THR A 447 -59.45 -2.23 -12.80
C THR A 447 -59.65 -1.97 -14.30
N LYS A 448 -58.77 -2.49 -15.17
CA LYS A 448 -58.75 -2.34 -16.64
C LYS A 448 -59.92 -3.01 -17.39
N SER A 449 -61.14 -2.96 -16.84
CA SER A 449 -62.38 -3.18 -17.59
C SER A 449 -62.91 -1.91 -18.28
N HIS A 450 -62.18 -0.78 -18.28
CA HIS A 450 -62.63 0.47 -18.91
C HIS A 450 -61.60 1.12 -19.89
N PRO A 451 -62.03 1.61 -21.08
CA PRO A 451 -61.12 1.79 -22.23
C PRO A 451 -60.40 3.14 -22.35
N THR A 452 -60.53 4.07 -21.39
CA THR A 452 -60.24 5.50 -21.65
C THR A 452 -58.94 6.08 -21.06
N TRP A 453 -57.96 5.27 -20.62
CA TRP A 453 -56.90 5.79 -19.73
C TRP A 453 -55.46 5.37 -20.07
N LYS A 454 -54.98 5.57 -21.30
CA LYS A 454 -53.60 5.22 -21.73
C LYS A 454 -52.48 6.12 -21.15
N ASP A 455 -52.79 7.34 -20.71
CA ASP A 455 -51.75 8.35 -20.39
C ASP A 455 -51.14 8.23 -18.97
N HIS A 456 -51.77 7.53 -18.04
CA HIS A 456 -51.22 7.35 -16.68
C HIS A 456 -50.10 6.28 -16.60
N SER A 457 -50.09 5.32 -17.52
CA SER A 457 -49.14 4.18 -17.49
C SER A 457 -47.70 4.59 -17.79
N SER A 458 -47.49 5.62 -18.62
CA SER A 458 -46.14 6.08 -19.01
C SER A 458 -45.43 6.81 -17.87
N THR A 459 -46.16 7.59 -17.07
CA THR A 459 -45.61 8.34 -15.93
C THR A 459 -45.12 7.40 -14.83
N VAL A 460 -45.89 6.33 -14.55
CA VAL A 460 -45.52 5.35 -13.52
C VAL A 460 -44.32 4.50 -13.96
N GLN A 461 -44.23 4.12 -15.24
CA GLN A 461 -43.05 3.43 -15.76
C GLN A 461 -41.78 4.29 -15.69
N GLY A 462 -41.89 5.60 -15.93
CA GLY A 462 -40.77 6.53 -15.78
C GLY A 462 -40.19 6.56 -14.35
N ILE A 463 -41.06 6.53 -13.33
CA ILE A 463 -40.65 6.52 -11.92
C ILE A 463 -39.97 5.19 -11.55
N ILE A 464 -40.49 4.06 -12.02
CA ILE A 464 -39.92 2.73 -11.73
C ILE A 464 -38.53 2.57 -12.34
N SER A 465 -38.32 3.03 -13.57
CA SER A 465 -37.02 2.92 -14.26
C SER A 465 -35.93 3.76 -13.59
N HIS A 466 -36.27 4.91 -12.99
CA HIS A 466 -35.31 5.76 -12.30
C HIS A 466 -34.81 5.17 -10.96
N ALA A 467 -35.63 4.37 -10.28
CA ALA A 467 -35.32 3.84 -8.95
C ALA A 467 -34.43 2.57 -8.97
N GLN A 468 -34.46 1.79 -10.05
CA GLN A 468 -33.69 0.54 -10.17
C GLN A 468 -32.17 0.75 -10.28
N LEU A 469 -31.70 1.99 -10.47
CA LEU A 469 -30.28 2.33 -10.60
C LEU A 469 -29.57 2.58 -9.25
N ALA A 470 -30.27 2.53 -8.11
CA ALA A 470 -29.74 3.04 -6.83
C ALA A 470 -29.26 1.98 -5.80
N ASP A 471 -29.38 0.67 -6.07
CA ASP A 471 -29.57 -0.38 -5.03
C ASP A 471 -28.34 -1.08 -4.38
N GLU A 472 -27.12 -0.56 -4.49
CA GLU A 472 -25.90 -1.36 -4.21
C GLU A 472 -25.11 -1.08 -2.87
N THR A 473 -25.63 -0.39 -1.84
CA THR A 473 -24.74 0.11 -0.73
C THR A 473 -25.13 -0.06 0.78
N ASP A 474 -26.13 -0.86 1.19
CA ASP A 474 -26.77 -0.69 2.54
C ASP A 474 -26.36 -1.62 3.73
N GLU A 475 -25.40 -2.57 3.63
CA GLU A 475 -25.16 -3.53 4.75
C GLU A 475 -24.15 -3.09 5.85
N GLU A 476 -23.28 -2.10 5.63
CA GLU A 476 -22.11 -1.88 6.52
C GLU A 476 -22.40 -1.06 7.81
N TYR A 477 -23.47 -0.26 7.87
CA TYR A 477 -23.73 0.67 8.99
C TYR A 477 -24.16 -0.03 10.30
N SER A 478 -24.88 -1.14 10.21
CA SER A 478 -25.44 -1.82 11.40
C SER A 478 -24.36 -2.42 12.30
N ARG A 479 -23.17 -2.71 11.76
CA ARG A 479 -22.04 -3.29 12.51
C ARG A 479 -21.19 -2.25 13.26
N PHE A 480 -21.09 -1.01 12.77
CA PHE A 480 -20.21 0.03 13.35
C PHE A 480 -20.78 0.69 14.63
N VAL A 481 -22.09 0.84 14.71
CA VAL A 481 -22.76 1.49 15.87
C VAL A 481 -22.87 0.55 17.08
N VAL A 482 -22.86 -0.77 16.86
CA VAL A 482 -22.95 -1.79 17.92
C VAL A 482 -21.62 -1.97 18.64
N THR A 483 -20.49 -1.89 17.92
CA THR A 483 -19.13 -2.05 18.48
C THR A 483 -18.64 -0.81 19.23
N SER A 484 -18.98 0.39 18.77
CA SER A 484 -18.63 1.64 19.48
C SER A 484 -19.43 1.88 20.77
N LYS A 485 -20.57 1.20 20.95
CA LYS A 485 -21.40 1.27 22.17
C LYS A 485 -21.11 0.16 23.20
N SER A 486 -20.29 -0.85 22.89
CA SER A 486 -20.03 -1.98 23.80
C SER A 486 -18.87 -1.78 24.77
N ARG A 487 -18.10 -0.70 24.68
CA ARG A 487 -17.12 -0.32 25.72
C ARG A 487 -17.79 0.54 26.79
N ARG A 488 -18.54 -0.09 27.69
CA ARG A 488 -18.71 0.48 29.05
C ARG A 488 -17.37 0.34 29.79
N PRO A 489 -16.98 1.29 30.64
CA PRO A 489 -15.97 1.01 31.65
C PRO A 489 -16.49 -0.17 32.49
N LEU A 490 -15.66 -1.20 32.66
CA LEU A 490 -15.92 -2.24 33.66
C LEU A 490 -15.92 -1.54 35.03
N ASP A 491 -17.10 -1.47 35.65
CA ASP A 491 -17.20 -1.10 37.06
C ASP A 491 -16.37 -2.08 37.89
N LYS A 492 -15.60 -1.56 38.85
CA LYS A 492 -14.63 -2.29 39.68
C LYS A 492 -15.23 -3.36 40.61
N GLU A 493 -16.51 -3.71 40.47
CA GLU A 493 -17.21 -4.62 41.39
C GLU A 493 -17.45 -6.03 40.82
N ASP A 494 -17.19 -6.29 39.54
CA ASP A 494 -17.44 -7.61 38.92
C ASP A 494 -16.14 -8.36 38.54
N MET A 495 -15.23 -8.54 39.51
CA MET A 495 -14.22 -9.61 39.42
C MET A 495 -14.58 -10.73 40.42
N PRO A 496 -14.70 -11.99 39.98
CA PRO A 496 -14.81 -13.11 40.90
C PRO A 496 -13.50 -13.24 41.70
N LYS A 497 -13.65 -13.54 43.00
CA LYS A 497 -12.52 -13.81 43.91
C LYS A 497 -11.68 -14.99 43.46
#